data_AF-A0A3B9YD86-F1
#
_entry.id   AF-A0A3B9YD86-F1
#
_cell.length_a   1.000
_cell.length_b   1.000
_cell.length_c   1.000
_cell.angle_alpha   90.00
_cell.angle_beta   90.00
_cell.angle_gamma   90.00
#
_symmetry.space_group_name_H-M   'P 1'
#
loop_
_entity.id
_entity.type
_entity.pdbx_description
1 polymer ?
#
loop_
_entity_poly.entity_id
_entity_poly.type
_entity_poly.pdbx_seq_one_letter_code
_entity_poly.pdbx_strand_id
1 'polypeptide(L)'
;IEAALLAADIAPGRCRRFAFMDWPSFDAERWVSVLDGSSASSSPRIAASDRDAGAVRAAQANAERAGVADRIEFSCRALSSLEPPAGPGWLVTNPPYGVRLKGRRDLRDLYARLGQVLRERFPGWRASVLCPDARLLRATGLPFGPGLPLLNGGLRVRASTCRLDERGPRFV
;
A
#
# COMPACT_ATOMS: atom_id res chain seq x y z
N ILE A 1 -1.18 -0.18 -7.37
CA ILE A 1 -0.49 -0.02 -8.67
C ILE A 1 0.85 -0.73 -8.62
N GLU A 2 1.83 -0.26 -7.84
CA GLU A 2 3.15 -0.93 -7.72
C GLU A 2 3.06 -2.43 -7.38
N ALA A 3 2.21 -2.82 -6.43
CA ALA A 3 2.01 -4.24 -6.11
C ALA A 3 1.46 -5.06 -7.30
N ALA A 4 0.61 -4.45 -8.15
CA ALA A 4 0.07 -5.10 -9.35
C ALA A 4 1.14 -5.20 -10.45
N LEU A 5 1.97 -4.17 -10.62
CA LEU A 5 3.11 -4.19 -11.54
C LEU A 5 4.11 -5.27 -11.14
N LEU A 6 4.48 -5.34 -9.86
CA LEU A 6 5.37 -6.37 -9.32
C LEU A 6 4.80 -7.78 -9.50
N ALA A 7 3.52 -8.00 -9.20
CA ALA A 7 2.88 -9.31 -9.36
C ALA A 7 2.79 -9.74 -10.83
N ALA A 8 2.63 -8.78 -11.74
CA ALA A 8 2.55 -8.99 -13.18
C ALA A 8 3.94 -8.99 -13.86
N ASP A 9 5.04 -8.90 -13.11
CA ASP A 9 6.41 -8.80 -13.63
C ASP A 9 6.58 -7.65 -14.65
N ILE A 10 5.79 -6.58 -14.51
CA ILE A 10 5.82 -5.45 -15.43
C ILE A 10 6.96 -4.51 -15.04
N ALA A 11 7.93 -4.35 -15.94
CA ALA A 11 9.05 -3.44 -15.74
C ALA A 11 8.57 -1.99 -15.50
N PRO A 12 9.06 -1.30 -14.46
CA PRO A 12 8.65 0.07 -14.12
C PRO A 12 9.04 1.10 -15.20
N GLY A 13 9.98 0.74 -16.08
CA GLY A 13 10.43 1.54 -17.22
C GLY A 13 9.56 1.43 -18.47
N ARG A 14 8.58 0.51 -18.51
CA ARG A 14 7.87 0.13 -19.74
C ARG A 14 7.13 1.28 -20.43
N CYS A 15 6.53 2.18 -19.64
CA CYS A 15 5.70 3.28 -20.15
C CYS A 15 6.42 4.63 -20.12
N ARG A 16 7.75 4.65 -20.08
CA ARG A 16 8.53 5.90 -20.01
C ARG A 16 9.71 5.90 -20.96
N ARG A 17 10.06 7.10 -21.42
CA ARG A 17 11.32 7.35 -22.12
C ARG A 17 12.42 7.68 -21.13
N PHE A 18 13.65 7.37 -21.52
CA PHE A 18 14.85 7.69 -20.78
C PHE A 18 15.84 8.41 -21.71
N ALA A 19 16.65 9.32 -21.16
CA ALA A 19 17.56 10.14 -21.96
C ALA A 19 18.60 9.34 -22.75
N PHE A 20 19.00 8.16 -22.28
CA PHE A 20 19.94 7.30 -23.00
C PHE A 20 19.37 6.75 -24.32
N MET A 21 18.04 6.80 -24.52
CA MET A 21 17.38 6.36 -25.75
C MET A 21 17.65 7.27 -26.94
N ASP A 22 18.14 8.48 -26.69
CA ASP A 22 18.49 9.45 -27.73
C ASP A 22 19.99 9.39 -28.08
N TRP A 23 20.76 8.48 -27.47
CA TRP A 23 22.19 8.32 -27.75
C TRP A 23 22.42 7.55 -29.07
N PRO A 24 23.47 7.90 -29.84
CA PRO A 24 23.78 7.18 -31.10
C PRO A 24 24.04 5.68 -30.93
N SER A 25 24.45 5.25 -29.73
CA SER A 25 24.71 3.85 -29.38
C SER A 25 23.49 3.13 -28.80
N PHE A 26 22.31 3.77 -28.77
CA PHE A 26 21.11 3.14 -28.25
C PHE A 26 20.68 1.96 -29.12
N ASP A 27 20.55 0.80 -28.48
CA ASP A 27 20.08 -0.44 -29.10
C ASP A 27 18.61 -0.67 -28.70
N ALA A 28 17.71 -0.38 -29.63
CA ALA A 28 16.27 -0.50 -29.42
C ALA A 28 15.84 -1.97 -29.25
N GLU A 29 16.46 -2.91 -29.96
CA GLU A 29 16.11 -4.33 -29.87
C GLU A 29 16.50 -4.90 -28.51
N ARG A 30 17.71 -4.58 -28.04
CA ARG A 30 18.15 -4.92 -26.69
C ARG A 30 17.27 -4.27 -25.62
N TRP A 31 16.77 -3.05 -25.86
CA TRP A 31 15.86 -2.42 -24.93
C TRP A 31 14.52 -3.15 -24.81
N VAL A 32 13.94 -3.57 -25.95
CA VAL A 32 12.71 -4.39 -25.93
C VAL A 32 12.94 -5.70 -25.16
N SER A 33 14.06 -6.39 -25.39
CA SER A 33 14.33 -7.65 -24.69
C SER A 33 14.52 -7.50 -23.17
N VAL A 34 15.03 -6.34 -22.71
CA VAL A 34 15.09 -6.01 -21.27
C VAL A 34 13.69 -5.77 -20.69
N LEU A 35 12.75 -5.24 -21.48
CA LEU A 35 11.38 -5.00 -21.04
C LEU A 35 10.49 -6.26 -21.07
N ASP A 36 10.81 -7.24 -21.91
CA ASP A 36 10.05 -8.49 -22.10
C ASP A 36 10.29 -9.54 -20.99
N GLY A 37 10.55 -9.10 -19.75
CA GLY A 37 10.54 -9.93 -18.56
C GLY A 37 9.11 -10.38 -18.24
N SER A 38 8.62 -11.40 -18.94
CA SER A 38 7.28 -11.97 -18.74
C SER A 38 7.39 -13.34 -18.09
N SER A 39 7.60 -13.37 -16.77
CA SER A 39 7.55 -14.61 -15.98
C SER A 39 6.42 -14.64 -14.94
N ALA A 40 5.46 -13.71 -15.03
CA ALA A 40 4.38 -13.58 -14.05
C ALA A 40 3.57 -14.87 -13.90
N SER A 41 3.74 -15.56 -12.77
CA SER A 41 3.04 -16.82 -12.48
C SER A 41 1.78 -16.64 -11.64
N SER A 42 1.54 -15.44 -11.10
CA SER A 42 0.46 -15.19 -10.15
C SER A 42 -0.32 -13.92 -10.46
N SER A 43 -1.64 -13.99 -10.27
CA SER A 43 -2.54 -12.84 -10.31
C SER A 43 -3.24 -12.73 -8.95
N PRO A 44 -2.56 -12.17 -7.92
CA PRO A 44 -3.16 -12.02 -6.61
C PRO A 44 -4.36 -11.05 -6.70
N ARG A 45 -5.38 -11.30 -5.88
CA ARG A 45 -6.46 -10.32 -5.70
C ARG A 45 -5.91 -9.11 -4.95
N ILE A 46 -5.99 -7.94 -5.55
CA ILE A 46 -5.58 -6.66 -4.94
C ILE A 46 -6.82 -5.78 -4.82
N ALA A 47 -7.11 -5.33 -3.60
CA ALA A 47 -8.18 -4.38 -3.33
C ALA A 47 -7.60 -3.07 -2.79
N ALA A 48 -8.20 -1.96 -3.19
CA ALA A 48 -7.82 -0.62 -2.74
C ALA A 48 -9.06 0.22 -2.45
N SER A 49 -8.99 1.03 -1.40
CA SER A 49 -10.09 1.92 -1.05
C SER A 49 -9.64 3.18 -0.34
N ASP A 50 -10.40 4.25 -0.54
CA ASP A 50 -10.31 5.49 0.22
C ASP A 50 -11.71 6.02 0.51
N ARG A 51 -11.85 6.87 1.53
CA ARG A 51 -13.11 7.62 1.79
C ARG A 51 -13.31 8.76 0.80
N ASP A 52 -12.24 9.23 0.17
CA ASP A 52 -12.26 10.32 -0.81
C ASP A 52 -12.49 9.77 -2.22
N ALA A 53 -13.67 10.04 -2.77
CA ALA A 53 -14.03 9.64 -4.14
C ALA A 53 -13.09 10.25 -5.20
N GLY A 54 -12.55 11.44 -4.96
CA GLY A 54 -11.55 12.06 -5.83
C GLY A 54 -10.24 11.29 -5.85
N ALA A 55 -9.76 10.85 -4.68
CA ALA A 55 -8.57 10.02 -4.57
C ALA A 55 -8.76 8.67 -5.27
N VAL A 56 -9.92 8.03 -5.11
CA VAL A 56 -10.25 6.77 -5.79
C VAL A 56 -10.24 6.94 -7.32
N ARG A 57 -10.91 7.98 -7.85
CA ARG A 57 -10.88 8.26 -9.30
C ARG A 57 -9.46 8.50 -9.82
N ALA A 58 -8.66 9.28 -9.09
CA ALA A 58 -7.27 9.52 -9.47
C ALA A 58 -6.45 8.22 -9.45
N ALA A 59 -6.64 7.35 -8.45
CA ALA A 59 -5.96 6.07 -8.36
C ALA A 59 -6.35 5.12 -9.51
N GLN A 60 -7.63 5.09 -9.89
CA GLN A 60 -8.11 4.31 -11.03
C GLN A 60 -7.49 4.81 -12.35
N ALA A 61 -7.54 6.12 -12.62
CA ALA A 61 -6.91 6.70 -13.81
C ALA A 61 -5.38 6.44 -13.85
N ASN A 62 -4.71 6.45 -12.69
CA ASN A 62 -3.29 6.10 -12.61
C ASN A 62 -3.05 4.62 -12.95
N ALA A 63 -3.93 3.72 -12.49
CA ALA A 63 -3.84 2.29 -12.77
C ALA A 63 -4.11 1.99 -14.25
N GLU A 64 -5.02 2.72 -14.89
CA GLU A 64 -5.30 2.64 -16.34
C GLU A 64 -4.07 3.03 -17.14
N ARG A 65 -3.43 4.17 -16.83
CA ARG A 65 -2.19 4.59 -17.50
C ARG A 65 -1.03 3.63 -17.28
N ALA A 66 -1.03 2.90 -16.17
CA ALA A 66 -0.04 1.87 -15.85
C ALA A 66 -0.39 0.48 -16.44
N GLY A 67 -1.57 0.31 -17.07
CA GLY A 67 -1.99 -0.96 -17.67
C GLY A 67 -2.32 -2.07 -16.66
N VAL A 68 -2.73 -1.71 -15.44
CA VAL A 68 -3.03 -2.68 -14.34
C VAL A 68 -4.37 -2.42 -13.66
N ALA A 69 -5.27 -1.67 -14.30
CA ALA A 69 -6.57 -1.32 -13.72
C ALA A 69 -7.46 -2.56 -13.47
N ASP A 70 -7.41 -3.52 -14.39
CA ASP A 70 -8.10 -4.82 -14.32
C ASP A 70 -7.59 -5.73 -13.19
N ARG A 71 -6.42 -5.42 -12.62
CA ARG A 71 -5.80 -6.18 -11.53
C ARG A 71 -6.11 -5.64 -10.14
N ILE A 72 -6.83 -4.52 -10.03
CA ILE A 72 -7.09 -3.84 -8.75
C ILE A 72 -8.57 -3.52 -8.61
N GLU A 73 -9.19 -4.05 -7.56
CA GLU A 73 -10.56 -3.72 -7.18
C GLU A 73 -10.57 -2.41 -6.36
N PHE A 74 -11.03 -1.32 -6.98
CA PHE A 74 -11.16 -0.01 -6.33
C PHE A 74 -12.54 0.18 -5.71
N SER A 75 -12.60 0.79 -4.52
CA SER A 75 -13.88 1.19 -3.92
C SER A 75 -13.78 2.46 -3.07
N CYS A 76 -14.81 3.30 -3.14
CA CYS A 76 -14.93 4.47 -2.27
C CYS A 76 -15.65 4.08 -0.99
N ARG A 77 -14.90 3.84 0.09
CA ARG A 77 -15.46 3.43 1.38
C ARG A 77 -14.57 3.88 2.54
N ALA A 78 -15.18 4.07 3.70
CA ALA A 78 -14.46 4.41 4.91
C ALA A 78 -13.72 3.20 5.48
N LEU A 79 -12.68 3.48 6.27
CA LEU A 79 -11.93 2.49 7.05
C LEU A 79 -12.85 1.56 7.87
N SER A 80 -13.92 2.11 8.44
CA SER A 80 -14.90 1.37 9.25
C SER A 80 -15.68 0.29 8.51
N SER A 81 -15.67 0.33 7.17
CA SER A 81 -16.40 -0.58 6.27
C SER A 81 -15.47 -1.47 5.44
N LEU A 82 -14.20 -1.57 5.83
CA LEU A 82 -13.27 -2.50 5.19
C LEU A 82 -13.65 -3.94 5.52
N GLU A 83 -13.56 -4.79 4.50
CA GLU A 83 -13.65 -6.23 4.61
C GLU A 83 -12.44 -6.83 3.88
N PRO A 84 -11.72 -7.80 4.47
CA PRO A 84 -10.66 -8.46 3.73
C PRO A 84 -11.24 -9.42 2.67
N PRO A 85 -10.50 -9.63 1.57
CA PRO A 85 -10.61 -10.86 0.80
C PRO A 85 -10.45 -12.11 1.69
N ALA A 86 -11.00 -13.25 1.26
CA ALA A 86 -10.85 -14.50 1.98
C ALA A 86 -9.39 -14.97 2.05
N GLY A 87 -9.01 -15.63 3.16
CA GLY A 87 -7.67 -16.17 3.37
C GLY A 87 -6.68 -15.16 3.94
N PRO A 88 -5.42 -15.57 4.17
CA PRO A 88 -4.38 -14.67 4.69
C PRO A 88 -3.91 -13.69 3.61
N GLY A 89 -3.58 -12.47 4.01
CA GLY A 89 -3.11 -11.44 3.09
C GLY A 89 -2.30 -10.35 3.76
N TRP A 90 -2.09 -9.27 2.99
CA TRP A 90 -1.40 -8.07 3.44
C TRP A 90 -2.31 -6.86 3.33
N LEU A 91 -2.44 -6.11 4.43
CA LEU A 91 -2.93 -4.74 4.41
C LEU A 91 -1.73 -3.80 4.45
N VAL A 92 -1.59 -2.94 3.44
CA VAL A 92 -0.52 -1.95 3.37
C VAL A 92 -1.18 -0.57 3.28
N THR A 93 -0.81 0.35 4.17
CA THR A 93 -1.42 1.68 4.19
C THR A 93 -0.44 2.78 4.61
N ASN A 94 -0.67 3.97 4.05
CA ASN A 94 0.00 5.22 4.41
C ASN A 94 -1.04 6.17 5.02
N PRO A 95 -1.46 5.96 6.28
CA PRO A 95 -2.50 6.76 6.91
C PRO A 95 -2.01 8.20 7.14
N PRO A 96 -2.93 9.17 7.27
CA PRO A 96 -2.56 10.54 7.54
C PRO A 96 -1.88 10.66 8.91
N TYR A 97 -0.76 11.37 8.98
CA TYR A 97 0.03 11.55 10.19
C TYR A 97 0.23 13.03 10.59
N GLY A 98 -0.64 13.92 10.09
CA GLY A 98 -0.83 15.25 10.69
C GLY A 98 0.09 16.39 10.23
N VAL A 99 0.92 16.20 9.21
CA VAL A 99 1.78 17.30 8.69
C VAL A 99 0.96 18.41 8.01
N ARG A 100 -0.29 18.12 7.62
CA ARG A 100 -1.22 19.08 6.98
C ARG A 100 -2.58 19.24 7.67
N LEU A 101 -2.87 18.46 8.73
CA LEU A 101 -4.17 18.44 9.40
C LEU A 101 -4.06 19.10 10.79
N LYS A 102 -4.84 20.15 11.04
CA LYS A 102 -5.01 20.75 12.37
C LYS A 102 -5.89 19.81 13.20
N GLY A 103 -5.30 19.05 14.13
CA GLY A 103 -6.06 18.21 15.08
C GLY A 103 -5.35 16.90 15.43
N ARG A 104 -4.53 16.91 16.49
CA ARG A 104 -3.83 15.69 16.96
C ARG A 104 -4.78 14.62 17.53
N ARG A 105 -5.95 15.01 18.04
CA ARG A 105 -6.94 14.09 18.62
C ARG A 105 -7.56 13.19 17.56
N ASP A 106 -7.99 13.80 16.44
CA ASP A 106 -8.60 13.10 15.31
C ASP A 106 -7.68 12.01 14.72
N LEU A 107 -6.37 12.25 14.71
CA LEU A 107 -5.39 11.26 14.25
C LEU A 107 -5.27 10.08 15.23
N ARG A 108 -5.24 10.33 16.53
CA ARG A 108 -5.19 9.24 17.51
C ARG A 108 -6.44 8.34 17.39
N ASP A 109 -7.60 8.94 17.24
CA ASP A 109 -8.87 8.22 17.10
C ASP A 109 -8.93 7.44 15.79
N LEU A 110 -8.38 7.98 14.70
CA LEU A 110 -8.23 7.26 13.43
C LEU A 110 -7.35 6.02 13.58
N TYR A 111 -6.19 6.15 14.22
CA TYR A 111 -5.29 5.00 14.42
C TYR A 111 -5.89 3.98 15.38
N ALA A 112 -6.60 4.41 16.42
CA ALA A 112 -7.36 3.50 17.29
C ALA A 112 -8.43 2.73 16.50
N ARG A 113 -9.19 3.43 15.63
CA ARG A 113 -10.18 2.80 14.77
C ARG A 113 -9.55 1.85 13.75
N LEU A 114 -8.39 2.18 13.19
CA LEU A 114 -7.61 1.28 12.32
C LEU A 114 -7.27 -0.01 13.08
N GLY A 115 -6.71 0.12 14.27
CA GLY A 115 -6.40 -1.01 15.13
C GLY A 115 -7.60 -1.90 15.44
N GLN A 116 -8.74 -1.28 15.77
CA GLN A 116 -9.99 -1.98 16.00
C GLN A 116 -10.44 -2.80 14.77
N VAL A 117 -10.53 -2.15 13.60
CA VAL A 117 -10.98 -2.80 12.35
C VAL A 117 -10.07 -3.97 11.99
N LEU A 118 -8.75 -3.79 12.07
CA LEU A 118 -7.78 -4.84 11.74
C LEU A 118 -7.89 -6.04 12.69
N ARG A 119 -8.08 -5.81 13.99
CA ARG A 119 -8.23 -6.89 14.97
C ARG A 119 -9.55 -7.65 14.78
N GLU A 120 -10.63 -6.95 14.49
CA GLU A 120 -11.96 -7.54 14.32
C GLU A 120 -12.09 -8.31 13.01
N ARG A 121 -11.52 -7.78 11.92
CA ARG A 121 -11.85 -8.25 10.57
C ARG A 121 -10.70 -8.91 9.83
N PHE A 122 -9.44 -8.68 10.22
CA PHE A 122 -8.27 -9.18 9.49
C PHE A 122 -7.44 -10.23 10.29
N PRO A 123 -8.05 -11.21 11.01
CA PRO A 123 -7.29 -12.25 11.68
C PRO A 123 -6.47 -13.07 10.67
N GLY A 124 -5.22 -13.39 11.01
CA GLY A 124 -4.30 -14.14 10.14
C GLY A 124 -3.59 -13.31 9.07
N TRP A 125 -3.95 -12.03 8.90
CA TRP A 125 -3.29 -11.12 7.96
C TRP A 125 -2.02 -10.51 8.54
N ARG A 126 -1.24 -9.86 7.68
CA ARG A 126 -0.17 -8.93 8.07
C ARG A 126 -0.58 -7.51 7.75
N ALA A 127 -0.20 -6.56 8.61
CA ALA A 127 -0.42 -5.14 8.37
C ALA A 127 0.92 -4.41 8.31
N SER A 128 1.11 -3.58 7.29
CA SER A 128 2.23 -2.65 7.15
C SER A 128 1.71 -1.22 7.11
N VAL A 129 2.23 -0.39 8.01
CA VAL A 129 1.81 1.01 8.17
C VAL A 129 3.02 1.92 8.05
N LEU A 130 2.91 2.93 7.18
CA LEU A 130 3.86 4.04 7.12
C LEU A 130 3.48 5.10 8.17
N CYS A 131 4.32 5.32 9.17
CA CYS A 131 4.03 6.26 10.25
C CYS A 131 5.31 6.94 10.77
N PRO A 132 5.37 8.27 10.91
CA PRO A 132 6.50 8.97 11.54
C PRO A 132 6.48 8.90 13.07
N ASP A 133 5.30 8.77 13.68
CA ASP A 133 5.12 8.86 15.13
C ASP A 133 4.80 7.49 15.74
N ALA A 134 5.70 7.02 16.62
CA ALA A 134 5.51 5.78 17.37
C ALA A 134 4.29 5.85 18.32
N ARG A 135 3.87 7.05 18.77
CA ARG A 135 2.69 7.24 19.61
C ARG A 135 1.40 6.96 18.84
N LEU A 136 1.31 7.41 17.58
CA LEU A 136 0.18 7.10 16.70
C LEU A 136 0.13 5.60 16.40
N LEU A 137 1.29 4.99 16.10
CA LEU A 137 1.35 3.55 15.85
C LEU A 137 0.91 2.73 17.07
N ARG A 138 1.31 3.14 18.29
CA ARG A 138 0.82 2.53 19.54
C ARG A 138 -0.68 2.69 19.76
N ALA A 139 -1.30 3.77 19.26
CA ALA A 139 -2.74 3.98 19.40
C ALA A 139 -3.57 2.91 18.69
N THR A 140 -3.00 2.19 17.71
CA THR A 140 -3.65 1.03 17.09
C THR A 140 -3.86 -0.14 18.06
N GLY A 141 -3.07 -0.22 19.14
CA GLY A 141 -3.06 -1.38 20.02
C GLY A 141 -2.65 -2.68 19.31
N LEU A 142 -1.89 -2.58 18.21
CA LEU A 142 -1.32 -3.72 17.48
C LEU A 142 0.19 -3.80 17.74
N PRO A 143 0.78 -5.01 17.72
CA PRO A 143 2.18 -5.23 18.08
C PRO A 143 3.13 -4.91 16.91
N PHE A 144 3.12 -3.66 16.44
CA PHE A 144 4.04 -3.21 15.39
C PHE A 144 5.49 -3.24 15.84
N GLY A 145 6.34 -3.88 15.03
CA GLY A 145 7.78 -3.91 15.23
C GLY A 145 8.47 -2.55 14.97
N PRO A 146 9.81 -2.49 15.17
CA PRO A 146 10.59 -1.25 15.09
C PRO A 146 10.55 -0.55 13.71
N GLY A 147 10.20 -1.31 12.66
CA GLY A 147 10.02 -0.81 11.29
C GLY A 147 11.29 -0.35 10.60
N LEU A 148 11.23 -0.26 9.28
CA LEU A 148 12.30 0.25 8.44
C LEU A 148 12.24 1.79 8.42
N PRO A 149 13.30 2.52 8.80
CA PRO A 149 13.34 3.97 8.67
C PRO A 149 13.43 4.37 7.19
N LEU A 150 12.58 5.31 6.79
CA LEU A 150 12.47 5.80 5.41
C LEU A 150 12.36 7.33 5.40
N LEU A 151 12.55 7.92 4.21
CA LEU A 151 12.28 9.32 3.93
C LEU A 151 11.13 9.43 2.94
N ASN A 152 10.07 10.15 3.31
CA ASN A 152 8.93 10.45 2.45
C ASN A 152 8.81 11.97 2.26
N GLY A 153 9.28 12.47 1.12
CA GLY A 153 9.25 13.92 0.82
C GLY A 153 10.01 14.76 1.86
N GLY A 154 11.15 14.28 2.35
CA GLY A 154 11.96 14.93 3.39
C GLY A 154 11.51 14.63 4.83
N LEU A 155 10.33 14.02 5.02
CA LEU A 155 9.87 13.60 6.34
C LEU A 155 10.43 12.21 6.69
N ARG A 156 11.02 12.09 7.89
CA ARG A 156 11.42 10.79 8.44
C ARG A 156 10.18 10.01 8.87
N VAL A 157 9.97 8.85 8.26
CA VAL A 157 8.87 7.93 8.54
C VAL A 157 9.41 6.54 8.83
N ARG A 158 8.58 5.65 9.39
CA ARG A 158 8.90 4.23 9.53
C ARG A 158 7.84 3.39 8.83
N ALA A 159 8.27 2.39 8.08
CA ALA A 159 7.40 1.32 7.60
C ALA A 159 7.45 0.18 8.62
N SER A 160 6.42 0.08 9.46
CA SER A 160 6.32 -0.95 10.50
C SER A 160 5.33 -2.02 10.10
N THR A 161 5.69 -3.27 10.38
CA THR A 161 4.85 -4.44 10.08
C THR A 161 4.52 -5.21 11.36
N CYS A 162 3.31 -5.76 11.44
CA CYS A 162 2.93 -6.77 12.42
C CYS A 162 2.13 -7.90 11.76
N ARG A 163 2.05 -9.03 12.46
CA ARG A 163 1.08 -10.09 12.17
C ARG A 163 -0.15 -9.84 13.05
N LEU A 164 -1.33 -10.03 12.46
CA LEU A 164 -2.61 -9.97 13.15
C LEU A 164 -2.94 -11.38 13.60
N ASP A 165 -2.90 -11.61 14.91
CA ASP A 165 -3.13 -12.93 15.48
C ASP A 165 -4.55 -13.42 15.15
N GLU A 166 -4.70 -14.71 14.85
CA GLU A 166 -6.01 -15.35 14.69
C GLU A 166 -6.78 -15.45 16.02
N ARG A 167 -6.07 -15.23 17.14
CA ARG A 167 -6.62 -15.38 18.48
C ARG A 167 -6.91 -14.00 19.05
N GLY A 168 -8.19 -13.75 19.34
CA GLY A 168 -8.66 -12.61 20.12
C GLY A 168 -7.96 -12.51 21.48
N PRO A 169 -8.17 -11.40 22.21
CA PRO A 169 -7.37 -11.03 23.38
C PRO A 169 -7.30 -12.18 24.39
N ARG A 170 -6.08 -12.62 24.71
CA ARG A 170 -5.83 -13.42 25.91
C ARG A 170 -5.94 -12.46 27.09
N PHE A 171 -7.13 -12.37 27.67
CA PHE A 171 -7.25 -11.93 29.05
C PHE A 171 -6.68 -13.07 29.91
N VAL A 172 -5.52 -12.81 30.53
CA VAL A 172 -5.01 -13.59 31.66
C VAL A 172 -5.28 -12.78 32.91
#